data_AF-A0A4T0A501-F1
#
_entry.id   AF-A0A4T0A501-F1
#
_cell.length_a   1.000
_cell.length_b   1.000
_cell.length_c   1.000
_cell.angle_alpha   90.00
_cell.angle_beta   90.00
_cell.angle_gamma   90.00
#
_symmetry.space_group_name_H-M   'P 1'
#
loop_
_entity.id
_entity.type
_entity.pdbx_description
1 polymer ?
#
loop_
_entity_poly.entity_id
_entity_poly.type
_entity_poly.pdbx_seq_one_letter_code
_entity_poly.pdbx_strand_id
1 'polypeptide(L)'
;MRRRPGTSIWAICEAKAWSYVLLVIQASQIFGNYVNPVALENIGWHWYIYYCVWIACIVAIVYFFFVETRGPTLEEIAVIFDGPNAYPSAEKHSFLNGTEKATHLELSHVEKV
;
A
#
# COMPACT_ATOMS: atom_id res chain seq x y z
N MET A 1 -23.27 17.41 -26.95
CA MET A 1 -21.82 17.15 -26.82
C MET A 1 -21.25 17.93 -25.64
N ARG A 2 -21.05 17.31 -24.47
CA ARG A 2 -20.31 17.92 -23.35
C ARG A 2 -18.85 17.47 -23.43
N ARG A 3 -17.95 18.35 -23.88
CA ARG A 3 -16.50 18.15 -23.71
C ARG A 3 -16.21 18.28 -22.21
N ARG A 4 -15.65 17.26 -21.55
CA ARG A 4 -15.22 17.37 -20.14
C ARG A 4 -14.05 18.35 -20.08
N PRO A 5 -14.18 19.53 -19.46
CA PRO A 5 -13.05 20.44 -19.28
C PRO A 5 -12.27 20.00 -18.05
N GLY A 6 -10.99 19.64 -18.18
CA GLY A 6 -10.09 19.48 -17.03
C GLY A 6 -9.23 18.20 -16.96
N THR A 7 -9.40 17.21 -17.85
CA THR A 7 -8.67 15.93 -17.72
C THR A 7 -7.30 15.89 -18.42
N SER A 8 -6.86 16.94 -19.11
CA SER A 8 -5.62 16.88 -19.90
C SER A 8 -4.34 16.94 -19.06
N ILE A 9 -4.26 17.84 -18.07
CA ILE A 9 -3.04 18.02 -17.25
C ILE A 9 -2.88 16.86 -16.26
N TRP A 10 -3.98 16.43 -15.64
CA TRP A 10 -3.98 15.29 -14.72
C TRP A 10 -3.61 13.98 -15.44
N ALA A 11 -4.16 13.74 -16.63
CA ALA A 11 -3.78 12.58 -17.44
C ALA A 11 -2.30 12.62 -17.88
N ILE A 12 -1.73 13.80 -18.11
CA ILE A 12 -0.29 13.93 -18.41
C ILE A 12 0.56 13.59 -17.19
N CYS A 13 0.15 14.00 -15.97
CA CYS A 13 0.85 13.64 -14.73
C CYS A 13 0.76 12.13 -14.46
N GLU A 14 -0.42 11.54 -14.61
CA GLU A 14 -0.62 10.09 -14.47
C GLU A 14 0.20 9.30 -15.50
N ALA A 15 0.14 9.69 -16.78
CA ALA A 15 0.90 9.05 -17.84
C ALA A 15 2.41 9.16 -17.62
N LYS A 16 2.89 10.33 -17.17
CA LYS A 16 4.30 10.52 -16.80
C LYS A 16 4.68 9.63 -15.62
N ALA A 17 3.91 9.64 -14.53
CA ALA A 17 4.18 8.81 -13.35
C ALA A 17 4.25 7.33 -13.72
N TRP A 18 3.27 6.83 -14.49
CA TRP A 18 3.30 5.46 -15.00
C TRP A 18 4.53 5.18 -15.85
N SER A 19 4.94 6.09 -16.74
CA SER A 19 6.14 5.90 -17.54
C SER A 19 7.42 5.78 -16.70
N TYR A 20 7.56 6.57 -15.62
CA TYR A 20 8.69 6.47 -14.70
C TYR A 20 8.70 5.15 -13.93
N VAL A 21 7.54 4.75 -13.40
CA VAL A 21 7.39 3.46 -12.70
C VAL A 21 7.78 2.30 -13.62
N LEU A 22 7.30 2.33 -14.86
CA LEU A 22 7.65 1.32 -15.87
C LEU A 22 9.15 1.34 -16.19
N LEU A 23 9.77 2.51 -16.35
CA LEU A 23 11.21 2.61 -16.60
C LEU A 23 12.01 1.95 -15.47
N VAL A 24 11.69 2.26 -14.21
CA VAL A 24 12.38 1.67 -13.05
C VAL A 24 12.20 0.16 -13.00
N ILE A 25 10.98 -0.33 -13.26
CA ILE A 25 10.71 -1.78 -13.32
C ILE A 25 11.56 -2.43 -14.42
N GLN A 26 11.58 -1.87 -15.63
CA GLN A 26 12.33 -2.43 -16.75
C GLN A 26 13.85 -2.39 -16.49
N ALA A 27 14.36 -1.33 -15.87
CA ALA A 27 15.77 -1.27 -15.46
C ALA A 27 16.13 -2.37 -14.45
N SER A 28 15.26 -2.63 -13.47
CA SER A 28 15.42 -3.75 -12.53
C SER A 28 15.35 -5.11 -13.23
N GLN A 29 14.47 -5.28 -14.22
CA GLN A 29 14.37 -6.52 -14.99
C GLN A 29 15.59 -6.77 -15.86
N ILE A 30 16.18 -5.72 -16.45
CA ILE A 30 17.45 -5.81 -17.18
C ILE A 30 18.54 -6.34 -16.23
N PHE A 31 18.69 -5.73 -15.06
CA PHE A 31 19.68 -6.20 -14.07
C PHE A 31 19.47 -7.67 -13.72
N GLY A 32 18.24 -8.07 -13.39
CA GLY A 32 17.93 -9.47 -13.07
C GLY A 32 18.25 -10.43 -14.22
N ASN A 33 17.90 -10.10 -15.46
CA ASN A 33 18.11 -10.99 -16.60
C ASN A 33 19.57 -11.11 -17.04
N TYR A 34 20.41 -10.09 -16.83
CA TYR A 34 21.84 -10.16 -17.15
C TYR A 34 22.68 -10.71 -16.01
N VAL A 35 22.36 -10.37 -14.76
CA VAL A 35 23.15 -10.79 -13.59
C VAL A 35 22.82 -12.22 -13.18
N ASN A 36 21.56 -12.65 -13.27
CA ASN A 36 21.18 -14.00 -12.87
C ASN A 36 21.91 -15.13 -13.62
N PRO A 37 22.01 -15.14 -14.96
CA PRO A 37 22.72 -16.20 -15.66
C PRO A 37 24.23 -16.19 -15.35
N VAL A 38 24.85 -15.00 -15.26
CA VAL A 38 26.27 -14.86 -14.93
C VAL A 38 26.57 -15.34 -13.51
N ALA A 39 25.70 -15.01 -12.56
CA ALA A 39 25.83 -15.45 -11.19
C ALA A 39 25.60 -16.97 -11.05
N LEU A 40 24.65 -17.53 -11.79
CA LEU A 40 24.42 -18.98 -11.81
C LEU A 40 25.59 -19.75 -12.43
N GLU A 41 26.24 -19.21 -13.46
CA GLU A 41 27.41 -19.83 -14.09
C GLU A 41 28.63 -19.85 -13.14
N ASN A 42 28.83 -18.76 -12.37
CA ASN A 42 30.03 -18.61 -11.56
C ASN A 42 29.88 -19.19 -10.13
N ILE A 43 28.68 -19.15 -9.54
CA ILE A 43 28.42 -19.47 -8.13
C ILE A 43 27.52 -20.72 -7.97
N GLY A 44 26.79 -21.09 -9.03
CA GLY A 44 25.91 -22.26 -9.05
C GLY A 44 24.81 -22.18 -8.00
N TRP A 45 24.72 -23.21 -7.16
CA TRP A 45 23.63 -23.37 -6.20
C TRP A 45 23.66 -22.37 -5.03
N HIS A 46 24.82 -21.79 -4.69
CA HIS A 46 24.90 -20.84 -3.58
C HIS A 46 24.19 -19.51 -3.90
N TRP A 47 23.96 -19.20 -5.18
CA TRP A 47 23.20 -18.02 -5.61
C TRP A 47 21.76 -18.05 -5.10
N TYR A 48 21.17 -19.24 -4.92
CA TYR A 48 19.83 -19.38 -4.33
C TYR A 48 19.79 -18.97 -2.86
N ILE A 49 20.85 -19.25 -2.08
CA ILE A 49 20.93 -18.84 -0.66
C ILE A 49 20.96 -17.32 -0.56
N TYR A 50 21.74 -16.66 -1.41
CA TYR A 50 21.77 -15.19 -1.47
C TYR A 50 20.37 -14.62 -1.71
N TYR A 51 19.62 -15.18 -2.68
CA TYR A 51 18.25 -14.76 -2.96
C TYR A 51 17.30 -14.98 -1.77
N CYS A 52 17.40 -16.10 -1.06
CA CYS A 52 16.60 -16.34 0.15
C CYS A 52 16.87 -15.29 1.25
N VAL A 53 18.13 -14.96 1.48
CA VAL A 53 18.51 -13.92 2.47
C VAL A 53 18.01 -12.55 2.03
N TRP A 54 18.14 -12.21 0.75
CA TRP A 54 17.64 -10.94 0.20
C TRP A 54 16.12 -10.78 0.39
N ILE A 55 15.34 -11.83 0.09
CA ILE A 55 13.89 -11.83 0.31
C ILE A 55 13.57 -11.71 1.80
N ALA A 56 14.28 -12.43 2.67
CA ALA A 56 14.07 -12.33 4.11
C ALA A 56 14.34 -10.90 4.64
N CYS A 57 15.37 -10.21 4.13
CA CYS A 57 15.63 -8.81 4.46
C CYS A 57 14.48 -7.90 4.01
N ILE A 58 13.95 -8.09 2.79
CA ILE A 58 12.78 -7.32 2.32
C ILE A 58 11.57 -7.56 3.21
N VAL A 59 11.29 -8.82 3.56
CA VAL A 59 10.18 -9.18 4.46
C VAL A 59 10.36 -8.52 5.84
N ALA A 60 11.57 -8.51 6.38
CA ALA A 60 11.86 -7.83 7.65
C ALA A 60 11.62 -6.31 7.54
N ILE A 61 12.07 -5.67 6.45
CA ILE A 61 11.83 -4.25 6.21
C ILE A 61 10.33 -3.98 6.10
N VAL A 62 9.59 -4.77 5.33
CA VAL A 62 8.14 -4.62 5.19
C VAL A 62 7.46 -4.81 6.55
N TYR A 63 7.86 -5.79 7.35
CA TYR A 63 7.30 -6.01 8.68
C TYR A 63 7.52 -4.83 9.64
N PHE A 64 8.69 -4.19 9.61
CA PHE A 64 9.00 -3.08 10.52
C PHE A 64 8.52 -1.71 10.01
N PHE A 65 8.59 -1.46 8.71
CA PHE A 65 8.32 -0.14 8.13
C PHE A 65 6.93 -0.01 7.51
N PHE A 66 6.33 -1.11 7.06
CA PHE A 66 4.99 -1.11 6.50
C PHE A 66 4.00 -1.49 7.60
N VAL A 67 3.24 -0.50 8.08
CA VAL A 67 2.08 -0.74 8.93
C VAL A 67 1.02 -1.45 8.08
N GLU A 68 0.42 -2.51 8.63
CA GLU A 68 -0.63 -3.31 7.99
C GLU A 68 -1.75 -2.39 7.42
N THR A 69 -1.85 -2.29 6.09
CA THR A 69 -2.90 -1.50 5.40
C THR A 69 -4.19 -2.28 5.21
N ARG A 70 -4.30 -3.47 5.82
CA ARG A 70 -5.38 -4.41 5.60
C ARG A 70 -6.42 -4.30 6.71
N GLY A 71 -7.55 -3.62 6.44
CA GLY A 71 -8.69 -3.59 7.37
C GLY A 71 -9.48 -2.29 7.46
N PRO A 72 -8.86 -1.09 7.50
CA PRO A 72 -9.61 0.15 7.68
C PRO A 72 -10.01 0.79 6.35
N THR A 73 -11.14 1.49 6.33
CA THR A 73 -11.51 2.36 5.20
C THR A 73 -10.48 3.49 5.07
N LEU A 74 -10.36 4.10 3.88
CA LEU A 74 -9.37 5.15 3.59
C LEU A 74 -9.40 6.33 4.59
N GLU A 75 -10.54 6.51 5.27
CA GLU A 75 -10.83 7.53 6.28
C GLU A 75 -10.23 7.20 7.66
N GLU A 76 -10.22 5.93 8.09
CA GLU A 76 -9.62 5.51 9.38
C GLU A 76 -8.10 5.54 9.36
N ILE A 77 -7.48 5.32 8.19
CA ILE A 77 -6.02 5.39 8.02
C ILE A 77 -5.52 6.84 8.17
N ALA A 78 -6.32 7.83 7.74
CA ALA A 78 -5.99 9.25 7.91
C ALA A 78 -5.96 9.65 9.41
N VAL A 79 -6.88 9.12 10.22
CA VAL A 79 -6.90 9.32 11.69
C VAL A 79 -5.63 8.78 12.34
N ILE A 80 -5.14 7.63 11.89
CA ILE A 80 -3.90 6.99 12.39
C ILE A 80 -2.66 7.78 12.00
N PHE A 81 -2.66 8.43 10.83
CA PHE A 81 -1.48 9.13 10.30
C PHE A 81 -1.36 10.59 10.76
N ASP A 82 -2.47 11.33 10.93
CA ASP A 82 -2.49 12.75 11.31
C ASP A 82 -2.60 13.00 12.84
N GLY A 83 -2.80 11.94 13.64
CA GLY A 83 -2.89 12.04 15.10
C GLY A 83 -4.16 12.74 15.62
N PRO A 84 -4.29 13.01 16.94
CA PRO A 84 -5.52 13.50 17.57
C PRO A 84 -6.04 14.86 17.07
N ASN A 85 -5.30 15.53 16.18
CA ASN A 85 -5.59 16.86 15.65
C ASN A 85 -6.15 16.81 14.21
N ALA A 86 -6.39 15.63 13.64
CA ALA A 86 -6.81 15.46 12.25
C ALA A 86 -8.23 15.98 11.94
N TYR A 87 -9.08 16.17 12.96
CA TYR A 87 -10.48 16.57 12.76
C TYR A 87 -10.89 17.72 13.69
N PRO A 88 -11.60 18.76 13.20
CA PRO A 88 -12.33 19.66 14.08
C PRO A 88 -13.37 18.87 14.88
N SER A 89 -13.54 19.20 16.16
CA SER A 89 -14.31 18.43 17.15
C SER A 89 -15.72 17.96 16.69
N ALA A 90 -16.33 18.64 15.71
CA ALA A 90 -17.62 18.29 15.13
C ALA A 90 -17.63 16.93 14.40
N GLU A 91 -16.56 16.57 13.70
CA GLU A 91 -16.51 15.33 12.91
C GLU A 91 -16.21 14.11 13.80
N LYS A 92 -15.44 14.33 14.88
CA LYS A 92 -15.15 13.31 15.90
C LYS A 92 -16.42 12.74 16.54
N HIS A 93 -17.45 13.57 16.73
CA HIS A 93 -18.74 13.12 17.24
C HIS A 93 -19.55 12.28 16.24
N SER A 94 -19.47 12.55 14.94
CA SER A 94 -20.12 11.70 13.93
C SER A 94 -19.45 10.33 13.82
N PHE A 95 -18.12 10.26 13.98
CA PHE A 95 -17.38 9.00 13.98
C PHE A 95 -17.65 8.16 15.25
N LEU A 96 -17.61 8.76 16.45
CA LEU A 96 -17.95 8.07 17.70
C LEU A 96 -19.40 7.57 17.71
N ASN A 97 -20.32 8.35 17.16
CA ASN A 97 -21.71 7.93 16.99
C ASN A 97 -21.86 6.81 15.95
N GLY A 98 -20.98 6.73 14.96
CA GLY A 98 -20.96 5.67 13.95
C GLY A 98 -20.43 4.35 14.49
N THR A 99 -19.33 4.39 15.25
CA THR A 99 -18.75 3.21 15.91
C THR A 99 -19.67 2.70 17.02
N GLU A 100 -20.28 3.57 17.83
CA GLU A 100 -21.25 3.18 18.86
C GLU A 100 -22.46 2.46 18.25
N LYS A 101 -22.99 2.95 17.12
CA LYS A 101 -24.10 2.31 16.41
C LYS A 101 -23.73 0.94 15.84
N ALA A 102 -22.55 0.78 15.25
CA ALA A 102 -22.08 -0.51 14.75
C ALA A 102 -21.93 -1.53 15.89
N THR A 103 -21.34 -1.10 17.01
CA THR A 103 -21.13 -1.94 18.21
C THR A 103 -22.47 -2.35 18.85
N HIS A 104 -23.45 -1.44 18.88
CA HIS A 104 -24.77 -1.70 19.46
C HIS A 104 -25.66 -2.57 18.55
N LEU A 105 -25.42 -2.57 17.23
CA LEU A 105 -26.10 -3.46 16.28
C LEU A 105 -25.58 -4.90 16.38
N GLU A 106 -24.27 -5.09 16.57
CA GLU A 106 -23.66 -6.41 16.80
C GLU A 106 -24.15 -7.03 18.12
N LEU A 107 -24.21 -6.25 19.21
CA LEU A 107 -24.75 -6.73 20.50
C LEU A 107 -26.25 -7.11 20.41
N SER A 108 -27.04 -6.35 19.64
CA SER A 108 -28.46 -6.66 19.44
C SER A 108 -28.74 -7.90 18.56
N HIS A 109 -27.76 -8.32 17.75
CA HIS A 109 -27.85 -9.54 16.94
C HIS A 109 -27.39 -10.78 17.71
N VAL A 110 -26.44 -10.63 18.66
CA VAL A 110 -25.97 -11.74 19.51
C VAL A 110 -26.96 -12.09 20.62
N GLU A 111 -27.70 -11.11 21.18
CA GLU A 111 -28.67 -11.36 22.26
C GLU A 111 -30.00 -11.98 21.80
N LYS A 112 -30.23 -12.06 20.48
CA LYS A 112 -31.46 -12.65 19.89
C LYS A 112 -31.28 -14.08 19.36
N VAL A 113 -30.14 -14.72 19.63
CA VAL A 113 -29.84 -16.14 19.35
C VAL A 113 -29.74 -16.90 20.66
#